data_AF-A0A955JLP3-F1
#
_entry.id   AF-A0A955JLP3-F1
#
_cell.length_a   1.000
_cell.length_b   1.000
_cell.length_c   1.000
_cell.angle_alpha   90.00
_cell.angle_beta   90.00
_cell.angle_gamma   90.00
#
_symmetry.space_group_name_H-M   'P 1'
#
loop_
_entity.id
_entity.type
_entity.pdbx_description
1 polymer ?
#
loop_
_entity_poly.entity_id
_entity_poly.type
_entity_poly.pdbx_seq_one_letter_code
_entity_poly.pdbx_strand_id
1 'polypeptide(L)'
;MKQIEHAREALKKEFEGLADKRAILRSTELKALFDGIREVKPEKRAEYGQAVNDLKNEIQEWIDSASETVAVVTPIDVTAPWDVNTPEDKRPRVLPASSGSLHPLRAEIDAICDIYQRMGFVVEESREIDDDYHMF
;
A
#
# COMPACT_ATOMS: atom_id res chain seq x y z
N MET A 1 42.96 -19.14 -6.06
CA MET A 1 42.02 -19.93 -5.22
C MET A 1 41.69 -19.19 -3.92
N LYS A 2 42.64 -18.92 -3.00
CA LYS A 2 42.36 -18.21 -1.72
C LYS A 2 41.73 -16.81 -1.85
N GLN A 3 42.07 -16.04 -2.88
CA GLN A 3 41.49 -14.70 -3.13
C GLN A 3 40.01 -14.75 -3.54
N ILE A 4 39.58 -15.80 -4.25
CA ILE A 4 38.19 -15.93 -4.72
C ILE A 4 37.28 -16.35 -3.57
N GLU A 5 37.76 -17.27 -2.72
CA GLU A 5 37.09 -17.66 -1.47
C GLU A 5 36.90 -16.47 -0.52
N HIS A 6 37.92 -15.63 -0.36
CA HIS A 6 37.82 -14.44 0.49
C HIS A 6 36.83 -13.40 -0.06
N ALA A 7 36.85 -13.17 -1.38
CA ALA A 7 35.89 -12.29 -2.04
C ALA A 7 34.45 -12.85 -1.97
N ARG A 8 34.28 -14.18 -2.02
CA ARG A 8 32.99 -14.84 -1.83
C ARG A 8 32.41 -14.57 -0.45
N GLU A 9 33.21 -14.68 0.61
CA GLU A 9 32.77 -14.39 1.97
C GLU A 9 32.44 -12.90 2.17
N ALA A 10 33.23 -11.99 1.58
CA ALA A 10 33.00 -10.55 1.63
C ALA A 10 31.69 -10.19 0.92
N LEU A 11 31.49 -10.67 -0.32
CA LEU A 11 30.28 -10.44 -1.10
C LEU A 11 29.03 -11.05 -0.44
N LYS A 12 29.17 -12.17 0.26
CA LYS A 12 28.05 -12.76 1.02
C LYS A 12 27.64 -11.89 2.21
N LYS A 13 28.59 -11.33 2.95
CA LYS A 13 28.29 -10.37 4.03
C LYS A 13 27.68 -9.09 3.49
N GLU A 14 28.18 -8.58 2.37
CA GLU A 14 27.62 -7.41 1.71
C GLU A 14 26.19 -7.69 1.21
N PHE A 15 25.93 -8.92 0.75
CA PHE A 15 24.61 -9.40 0.31
C PHE A 15 23.55 -9.36 1.40
N GLU A 16 23.90 -9.72 2.62
CA GLU A 16 22.99 -9.70 3.76
C GLU A 16 22.66 -8.27 4.24
N GLY A 17 23.56 -7.31 4.02
CA GLY A 17 23.41 -5.92 4.47
C GLY A 17 22.72 -4.98 3.47
N LEU A 18 22.51 -5.40 2.22
CA LEU A 18 21.97 -4.55 1.16
C LEU A 18 20.44 -4.61 1.08
N ALA A 19 19.80 -3.44 1.10
CA ALA A 19 18.35 -3.31 0.87
C ALA A 19 17.96 -3.73 -0.56
N ASP A 20 18.76 -3.33 -1.55
CA ASP A 20 18.62 -3.76 -2.94
C ASP A 20 19.60 -4.89 -3.25
N LYS A 21 19.18 -6.15 -3.08
CA LYS A 21 20.00 -7.35 -3.33
C LYS A 21 20.58 -7.44 -4.75
N ARG A 22 19.95 -6.78 -5.74
CA ARG A 22 20.45 -6.69 -7.12
C ARG A 22 21.68 -5.77 -7.30
N ALA A 23 21.97 -4.89 -6.33
CA ALA A 23 23.08 -3.94 -6.42
C ALA A 23 24.46 -4.63 -6.41
N ILE A 24 24.53 -5.87 -5.93
CA ILE A 24 25.77 -6.65 -5.73
C ILE A 24 26.44 -7.05 -7.03
N LEU A 25 25.67 -7.20 -8.11
CA LEU A 25 26.22 -7.40 -9.46
C LEU A 25 27.05 -6.21 -9.93
N ARG A 26 26.91 -5.04 -9.29
CA ARG A 26 27.70 -3.82 -9.57
C ARG A 26 28.81 -3.58 -8.54
N SER A 27 29.05 -4.50 -7.61
CA SER A 27 30.05 -4.30 -6.56
C SER A 27 31.45 -4.10 -7.14
N THR A 28 32.23 -3.26 -6.47
CA THR A 28 33.61 -2.93 -6.86
C THR A 28 34.51 -4.16 -6.77
N GLU A 29 34.26 -5.05 -5.81
CA GLU A 29 35.00 -6.30 -5.63
C GLU A 29 34.78 -7.30 -6.78
N LEU A 30 33.55 -7.43 -7.27
CA LEU A 30 33.25 -8.32 -8.41
C LEU A 30 33.92 -7.79 -9.70
N LYS A 31 33.89 -6.47 -9.93
CA LYS A 31 34.59 -5.85 -11.05
C LYS A 31 36.10 -6.02 -10.97
N ALA A 32 36.69 -5.85 -9.78
CA ALA A 32 38.12 -6.05 -9.57
C ALA A 32 38.57 -7.49 -9.89
N LEU A 33 37.74 -8.50 -9.60
CA LEU A 33 37.99 -9.89 -9.98
C LEU A 33 37.98 -10.11 -11.50
N PHE A 34 37.05 -9.46 -12.22
CA PHE A 34 37.01 -9.51 -13.69
C PHE A 34 38.21 -8.78 -14.33
N ASP A 35 38.61 -7.64 -13.78
CA ASP A 35 39.78 -6.89 -14.27
C ASP A 35 41.09 -7.66 -14.03
N GLY A 36 41.19 -8.35 -12.89
CA GLY A 36 42.33 -9.21 -12.54
C GLY A 36 42.58 -10.37 -13.53
N ILE A 37 41.60 -10.78 -14.34
CA ILE A 37 41.75 -11.81 -15.37
C ILE A 37 42.86 -11.44 -16.38
N ARG A 38 43.03 -10.13 -16.67
CA ARG A 38 44.05 -9.64 -17.62
C ARG A 38 45.48 -9.82 -17.09
N GLU A 39 45.66 -9.80 -15.78
CA GLU A 39 46.97 -9.87 -15.12
C GLU A 39 47.45 -11.32 -14.88
N VAL A 40 46.55 -12.31 -15.01
CA VAL A 40 46.91 -13.73 -14.83
C VAL A 40 47.71 -14.26 -16.03
N LYS A 41 48.71 -15.10 -15.76
CA LYS A 41 49.49 -15.83 -16.78
C LYS A 41 48.56 -16.63 -17.71
N PRO A 42 48.85 -16.69 -19.02
CA PRO A 42 47.97 -17.28 -20.04
C PRO A 42 47.53 -18.73 -19.73
N GLU A 43 48.40 -19.53 -19.11
CA GLU A 43 48.10 -20.92 -18.71
C GLU A 43 47.00 -21.04 -17.64
N LYS A 44 46.84 -20.03 -16.78
CA LYS A 44 45.88 -20.05 -15.65
C LYS A 44 44.66 -19.17 -15.88
N ARG A 45 44.58 -18.48 -17.03
CA ARG A 45 43.45 -17.60 -17.37
C ARG A 45 42.14 -18.35 -17.51
N ALA A 46 42.18 -19.57 -18.05
CA ALA A 46 40.98 -20.40 -18.24
C ALA A 46 40.36 -20.80 -16.89
N GLU A 47 41.14 -21.39 -16.00
CA GLU A 47 40.69 -21.79 -14.66
C GLU A 47 40.20 -20.60 -13.83
N TYR A 48 40.92 -19.48 -13.90
CA TYR A 48 40.56 -18.28 -13.14
C TYR A 48 39.27 -17.63 -13.68
N GLY A 49 39.10 -17.55 -15.00
CA GLY A 49 37.87 -17.02 -15.61
C GLY A 49 36.65 -17.91 -15.35
N GLN A 50 36.83 -19.23 -15.30
CA GLN A 50 35.76 -20.16 -14.94
C GLN A 50 35.30 -19.96 -13.50
N ALA A 51 36.24 -19.89 -12.55
CA ALA A 51 35.91 -19.64 -11.14
C ALA A 51 35.20 -18.29 -10.90
N VAL A 52 35.53 -17.25 -11.67
CA VAL A 52 34.85 -15.94 -11.60
C VAL A 52 33.43 -16.03 -12.18
N ASN A 53 33.23 -16.78 -13.26
CA ASN A 53 31.88 -17.02 -13.81
C ASN A 53 31.01 -17.86 -12.87
N ASP A 54 31.59 -18.86 -12.21
CA ASP A 54 30.89 -19.68 -11.22
C ASP A 54 30.42 -18.83 -10.04
N LEU A 55 31.29 -17.94 -9.53
CA LEU A 55 30.93 -16.98 -8.48
C LEU A 55 29.80 -16.04 -8.92
N LYS A 56 29.82 -15.59 -10.18
CA LYS A 56 28.73 -14.75 -10.73
C LYS A 56 27.40 -15.51 -10.78
N ASN A 57 27.43 -16.80 -11.14
CA ASN A 57 26.23 -17.63 -11.17
C ASN A 57 25.67 -17.88 -9.76
N GLU A 58 26.54 -18.14 -8.77
CA GLU A 58 26.11 -18.26 -7.36
C GLU A 58 25.43 -16.98 -6.85
N ILE A 59 25.98 -15.81 -7.18
CA ILE A 59 25.37 -14.51 -6.81
C ILE A 59 24.01 -14.35 -7.48
N GLN A 60 23.86 -14.80 -8.73
CA GLN A 60 22.57 -14.76 -9.43
C GLN A 60 21.53 -15.65 -8.73
N GLU A 61 21.91 -16.86 -8.31
CA GLU A 61 21.04 -17.76 -7.53
C GLU A 61 20.64 -17.16 -6.17
N TRP A 62 21.54 -16.45 -5.49
CA TRP A 62 21.20 -15.75 -4.24
C TRP A 62 20.18 -14.63 -4.47
N ILE A 63 20.32 -13.89 -5.58
CA ILE A 63 19.36 -12.85 -5.96
C ILE A 63 17.99 -13.46 -6.29
N ASP A 64 17.97 -14.55 -7.06
CA ASP A 64 16.73 -15.17 -7.53
C ASP A 64 15.94 -15.76 -6.35
N SER A 65 16.61 -16.52 -5.47
CA SER A 65 16.02 -17.08 -4.24
C SER A 65 15.50 -15.99 -3.29
N ALA A 66 16.22 -14.87 -3.18
CA ALA A 66 15.77 -13.75 -2.38
C ALA A 66 14.61 -12.96 -3.00
N SER A 67 14.50 -12.95 -4.33
CA SER A 67 13.41 -12.26 -5.04
C SER A 67 12.09 -13.00 -4.92
N GLU A 68 12.11 -14.34 -4.88
CA GLU A 68 10.93 -15.17 -4.65
C GLU A 68 10.31 -14.91 -3.26
N THR A 69 11.13 -14.52 -2.27
CA THR A 69 10.64 -14.25 -0.91
C THR A 69 9.97 -12.88 -0.78
N VAL A 70 10.22 -11.93 -1.69
CA VAL A 70 9.91 -10.51 -1.44
C VAL A 70 8.50 -10.06 -1.85
N ALA A 71 7.75 -10.76 -2.72
CA ALA A 71 6.46 -10.19 -3.11
C ALA A 71 5.45 -11.16 -3.73
N VAL A 72 4.68 -11.85 -2.88
CA VAL A 72 3.24 -11.95 -3.15
C VAL A 72 2.61 -10.66 -2.62
N VAL A 73 2.93 -9.54 -3.26
CA VAL A 73 2.22 -8.28 -2.98
C VAL A 73 0.86 -8.42 -3.64
N THR A 74 -0.18 -8.60 -2.83
CA THR A 74 -1.55 -8.59 -3.31
C THR A 74 -1.79 -7.27 -4.04
N PRO A 75 -2.25 -7.28 -5.30
CA PRO A 75 -2.57 -6.06 -6.02
C PRO A 75 -3.59 -5.25 -5.23
N ILE A 76 -3.27 -3.99 -4.96
CA ILE A 76 -4.18 -3.05 -4.32
C ILE A 76 -5.10 -2.48 -5.40
N ASP A 77 -6.41 -2.50 -5.16
CA ASP A 77 -7.38 -1.93 -6.07
C ASP A 77 -7.46 -0.42 -5.86
N VAL A 78 -6.83 0.33 -6.76
CA VAL A 78 -6.82 1.80 -6.72
C VAL A 78 -8.19 2.44 -6.94
N THR A 79 -9.19 1.68 -7.39
CA THR A 79 -10.56 2.16 -7.61
C THR A 79 -11.47 1.94 -6.42
N ALA A 80 -11.04 1.14 -5.44
CA ALA A 80 -11.86 0.78 -4.29
C ALA A 80 -11.94 1.94 -3.24
N PRO A 81 -13.13 2.54 -3.02
CA PRO A 81 -13.27 3.74 -2.17
C PRO A 81 -13.02 3.50 -0.68
N TRP A 82 -13.08 2.24 -0.23
CA TRP A 82 -12.93 1.84 1.17
C TRP A 82 -11.66 1.02 1.42
N ASP A 83 -10.78 0.89 0.43
CA ASP A 83 -9.56 0.09 0.57
C ASP A 83 -8.51 0.78 1.46
N VAL A 84 -7.47 0.02 1.85
CA VAL A 84 -6.38 0.44 2.74
C VAL A 84 -5.62 1.66 2.21
N ASN A 85 -5.63 1.86 0.89
CA ASN A 85 -4.97 3.00 0.24
C ASN A 85 -5.83 4.29 0.25
N THR A 86 -7.09 4.24 0.68
CA THR A 86 -7.96 5.42 0.72
C THR A 86 -7.95 6.04 2.12
N PRO A 87 -7.39 7.26 2.28
CA PRO A 87 -7.40 8.00 3.54
C PRO A 87 -8.82 8.21 4.06
N GLU A 88 -9.02 8.17 5.39
CA GLU A 88 -10.36 8.26 6.00
C GLU A 88 -11.13 9.53 5.62
N ASP A 89 -10.42 10.64 5.43
CA ASP A 89 -10.96 11.94 5.00
C ASP A 89 -11.50 11.92 3.56
N LYS A 90 -11.04 10.98 2.72
CA LYS A 90 -11.47 10.81 1.33
C LYS A 90 -12.50 9.70 1.15
N ARG A 91 -12.81 8.93 2.19
CA ARG A 91 -13.82 7.87 2.12
C ARG A 91 -15.22 8.50 1.98
N PRO A 92 -16.14 7.87 1.23
CA PRO A 92 -17.53 8.33 1.16
C PRO A 92 -18.14 8.42 2.55
N ARG A 93 -18.67 9.60 2.91
CA ARG A 93 -19.40 9.79 4.17
C ARG A 93 -20.79 9.19 4.04
N VAL A 94 -21.02 8.08 4.73
CA VAL A 94 -22.35 7.52 4.93
C VAL A 94 -22.92 8.04 6.24
N LEU A 95 -24.21 8.39 6.25
CA LEU A 95 -24.90 8.75 7.48
C LEU A 95 -24.92 7.51 8.40
N PRO A 96 -24.55 7.66 9.68
CA PRO A 96 -24.54 6.53 10.60
C PRO A 96 -25.97 6.02 10.83
N ALA A 97 -26.16 4.70 10.69
CA ALA A 97 -27.46 4.06 10.87
C ALA A 97 -27.95 4.07 12.34
N SER A 98 -27.12 4.51 13.29
CA SER A 98 -27.44 4.60 14.71
C SER A 98 -28.36 5.77 15.06
N SER A 99 -28.50 6.76 14.17
CA SER A 99 -29.27 7.98 14.44
C SER A 99 -30.03 8.43 13.19
N GLY A 100 -31.35 8.47 13.27
CA GLY A 100 -32.19 9.11 12.26
C GLY A 100 -32.14 10.64 12.40
N SER A 101 -32.41 11.33 11.30
CA SER A 101 -32.59 12.80 11.28
C SER A 101 -34.07 13.14 11.08
N LEU A 102 -34.55 14.20 11.75
CA LEU A 102 -35.88 14.76 11.50
C LEU A 102 -35.83 15.73 10.31
N HIS A 103 -36.91 15.81 9.53
CA HIS A 103 -37.01 16.80 8.45
C HIS A 103 -37.09 18.22 9.05
N PRO A 104 -36.36 19.22 8.52
CA PRO A 104 -36.32 20.57 9.11
C PRO A 104 -37.71 21.21 9.28
N LEU A 105 -38.59 21.06 8.28
CA LEU A 105 -39.97 21.57 8.39
C LEU A 105 -40.74 20.95 9.56
N ARG A 106 -40.53 19.66 9.85
CA ARG A 106 -41.21 19.02 10.98
C ARG A 106 -40.68 19.54 12.30
N ALA A 107 -39.36 19.79 12.39
CA ALA A 107 -38.75 20.36 13.60
C ALA A 107 -39.32 21.74 13.92
N GLU A 108 -39.51 22.58 12.89
CA GLU A 108 -40.10 23.91 13.06
C GLU A 108 -41.60 23.84 13.45
N ILE A 109 -42.37 22.95 12.82
CA ILE A 109 -43.79 22.74 13.18
C ILE A 109 -43.90 22.30 14.64
N ASP A 110 -43.11 21.29 15.05
CA ASP A 110 -43.14 20.78 16.42
C ASP A 110 -42.74 21.86 17.44
N ALA A 111 -41.76 22.72 17.11
CA ALA A 111 -41.36 23.84 17.95
C ALA A 111 -42.47 24.88 18.13
N ILE A 112 -43.17 25.24 17.05
CA ILE A 112 -44.32 26.16 17.12
C ILE A 112 -45.45 25.52 17.93
N CYS A 113 -45.78 24.26 17.66
CA CYS A 113 -46.81 23.52 18.39
C CYS A 113 -46.54 23.49 19.90
N ASP A 114 -45.30 23.25 20.33
CA ASP A 114 -44.92 23.23 21.75
C ASP A 114 -45.17 24.59 22.44
N ILE A 115 -44.88 25.71 21.77
CA ILE A 115 -45.13 27.06 22.32
C ILE A 115 -46.62 27.25 22.60
N TYR A 116 -47.49 26.94 21.63
CA TYR A 116 -48.93 27.14 21.77
C TYR A 116 -49.58 26.15 22.74
N GLN A 117 -49.08 24.91 22.79
CA GLN A 117 -49.53 23.93 23.79
C GLN A 117 -49.27 24.42 25.22
N ARG A 118 -48.11 25.03 25.48
CA ARG A 118 -47.80 25.63 26.80
C ARG A 118 -48.71 26.81 27.16
N MET A 119 -49.27 27.48 26.16
CA MET A 119 -50.28 28.53 26.36
C MET A 119 -51.69 27.98 26.59
N GLY A 120 -51.87 26.65 26.51
CA GLY A 120 -53.16 25.98 26.73
C GLY A 120 -53.96 25.70 25.45
N PHE A 121 -53.37 25.88 24.26
CA PHE A 121 -54.01 25.52 22.99
C PHE A 121 -53.87 24.02 22.69
N VAL A 122 -54.82 23.49 21.93
CA VAL A 122 -54.80 22.11 21.44
C VAL A 122 -54.39 22.12 19.97
N VAL A 123 -53.52 21.20 19.58
CA VAL A 123 -53.08 21.02 18.18
C VAL A 123 -53.94 19.94 17.54
N GLU A 124 -54.60 20.27 16.44
CA GLU A 124 -55.43 19.36 15.66
C GLU A 124 -54.99 19.39 14.19
N GLU A 125 -54.80 18.22 13.59
CA GLU A 125 -54.52 18.09 12.15
C GLU A 125 -55.85 17.93 11.40
N SER A 126 -56.11 18.82 10.44
CA SER A 126 -57.29 18.74 9.58
C SER A 126 -57.05 17.85 8.36
N ARG A 127 -58.13 17.54 7.65
CA ARG A 127 -58.06 16.91 6.32
C ARG A 127 -57.32 17.82 5.33
N GLU A 128 -56.54 17.23 4.43
CA GLU A 128 -55.84 17.99 3.38
C GLU A 128 -56.78 18.43 2.24
N ILE A 129 -57.87 17.69 2.01
CA ILE A 129 -58.89 18.00 1.00
C ILE A 129 -60.15 18.44 1.73
N ASP A 130 -60.61 19.66 1.45
CA ASP A 130 -61.80 20.24 2.05
C ASP A 130 -62.84 20.66 1.00
N ASP A 131 -64.06 21.00 1.44
CA ASP A 131 -65.12 21.51 0.58
C ASP A 131 -65.10 23.03 0.45
N ASP A 132 -65.87 23.56 -0.51
CA ASP A 132 -65.91 24.98 -0.86
C ASP A 132 -66.43 25.87 0.29
N TYR A 133 -67.25 25.31 1.20
CA TYR A 133 -67.82 26.05 2.33
C TYR A 133 -66.83 26.23 3.48
N HIS A 134 -65.92 25.27 3.69
CA HIS A 134 -64.94 25.35 4.77
C HIS A 134 -63.62 26.02 4.33
N MET A 135 -63.34 26.06 3.01
CA MET A 135 -62.16 26.73 2.44
C MET A 135 -62.33 28.24 2.20
N PHE A 136 -63.55 28.70 1.86
CA PHE A 136 -63.84 30.08 1.45
C PHE A 136 -64.97 30.71 2.28
#